data_AF-A0A7Y6Q4V1-F1
#
_entry.id   AF-A0A7Y6Q4V1-F1
#
_cell.length_a   1.000
_cell.length_b   1.000
_cell.length_c   1.000
_cell.angle_alpha   90.00
_cell.angle_beta   90.00
_cell.angle_gamma   90.00
#
_symmetry.space_group_name_H-M   'P 1'
#
loop_
_entity.id
_entity.type
_entity.pdbx_description
1 polymer ?
#
loop_
_entity_poly.entity_id
_entity_poly.type
_entity_poly.pdbx_seq_one_letter_code
_entity_poly.pdbx_strand_id
1 'polypeptide(L)'
;MGSKSWILAAGIGLAFLGGCQSSSPPKPEEMARTSLQTAPADLQLICANAAAGTAQVDSSKVLPTSSRQLDAASYSVDLDAGGRKFNCIVDSNGSVKSVQPAA
;
A
#
# COMPACT_ATOMS: atom_id res chain seq x y z
N MET A 1 -51.22 -36.01 -28.87
CA MET A 1 -51.08 -34.74 -29.62
C MET A 1 -50.42 -33.72 -28.72
N GLY A 2 -49.41 -32.93 -29.05
CA GLY A 2 -48.64 -32.75 -30.27
C GLY A 2 -47.49 -31.82 -29.89
N SER A 3 -46.28 -32.28 -30.17
CA SER A 3 -44.99 -31.64 -29.90
C SER A 3 -44.76 -30.42 -30.80
N LYS A 4 -44.11 -29.37 -30.26
CA LYS A 4 -43.39 -28.40 -31.08
C LYS A 4 -42.09 -28.02 -30.37
N SER A 5 -41.12 -28.90 -30.56
CA SER A 5 -39.70 -28.68 -30.30
C SER A 5 -39.15 -27.84 -31.45
N TRP A 6 -38.66 -26.63 -31.15
CA TRP A 6 -37.78 -25.87 -32.04
C TRP A 6 -36.48 -25.59 -31.28
N ILE A 7 -35.58 -26.56 -31.36
CA ILE A 7 -34.14 -26.38 -31.20
C ILE A 7 -33.58 -26.09 -32.59
N LEU A 8 -32.67 -25.12 -32.68
CA LEU A 8 -31.41 -25.09 -33.47
C LEU A 8 -30.90 -23.63 -33.43
N ALA A 9 -29.85 -23.36 -32.66
CA ALA A 9 -28.44 -23.36 -33.10
C ALA A 9 -28.09 -22.01 -33.75
N ALA A 10 -26.97 -21.33 -33.52
CA ALA A 10 -25.74 -21.58 -32.77
C ALA A 10 -25.06 -20.22 -32.61
N GLY A 11 -24.22 -20.02 -31.60
CA GLY A 11 -23.37 -18.82 -31.58
C GLY A 11 -22.66 -18.54 -30.27
N ILE A 12 -21.50 -19.17 -30.09
CA ILE A 12 -20.28 -18.57 -29.50
C ILE A 12 -20.35 -18.15 -28.03
N GLY A 13 -19.48 -18.77 -27.21
CA GLY A 13 -18.86 -18.05 -26.09
C GLY A 13 -18.62 -18.86 -24.83
N LEU A 14 -17.48 -19.55 -24.80
CA LEU A 14 -16.56 -19.68 -23.66
C LEU A 14 -17.13 -19.85 -22.24
N ALA A 15 -16.86 -21.05 -21.70
CA ALA A 15 -16.49 -21.34 -20.31
C ALA A 15 -16.43 -20.14 -19.34
N PHE A 16 -17.40 -20.09 -18.43
CA PHE A 16 -17.17 -19.57 -17.09
C PHE A 16 -17.44 -20.70 -16.10
N LEU A 17 -16.35 -21.30 -15.60
CA LEU A 17 -16.34 -21.85 -14.26
C LEU A 17 -16.64 -20.66 -13.34
N GLY A 18 -17.91 -20.52 -12.94
CA GLY A 18 -18.37 -19.56 -11.95
C GLY A 18 -17.75 -19.88 -10.60
N GLY A 19 -16.51 -19.45 -10.42
CA GLY A 19 -15.91 -19.26 -9.12
C GLY A 19 -16.62 -18.11 -8.39
N CYS A 20 -16.61 -18.24 -7.07
CA CYS A 20 -16.96 -17.23 -6.08
C CYS A 20 -18.45 -16.85 -6.02
N GLN A 21 -19.14 -17.68 -5.25
CA GLN A 21 -20.34 -17.36 -4.47
C GLN A 21 -20.40 -15.86 -4.13
N SER A 22 -21.43 -15.17 -4.60
CA SER A 22 -21.81 -13.85 -4.11
C SER A 22 -22.35 -13.99 -2.69
N SER A 23 -21.47 -14.12 -1.71
CA SER A 23 -21.81 -13.81 -0.33
C SER A 23 -21.54 -12.32 -0.15
N SER A 24 -22.63 -11.58 0.07
CA SER A 24 -22.77 -10.20 0.58
C SER A 24 -21.49 -9.40 0.82
N PRO A 25 -21.42 -8.11 0.43
CA PRO A 25 -20.28 -7.26 0.80
C PRO A 25 -20.08 -7.35 2.32
N PRO A 26 -18.89 -7.77 2.81
CA PRO A 26 -18.64 -7.82 4.23
C PRO A 26 -18.82 -6.41 4.77
N LYS A 27 -19.55 -6.29 5.87
CA LYS A 27 -19.73 -5.04 6.59
C LYS A 27 -18.32 -4.47 6.88
N PRO A 28 -18.07 -3.15 6.78
CA PRO A 28 -16.74 -2.57 6.93
C PRO A 28 -16.02 -2.78 8.29
N GLU A 29 -16.59 -3.57 9.19
CA GLU A 29 -16.14 -3.73 10.58
C GLU A 29 -15.00 -4.76 10.75
N GLU A 30 -14.63 -5.49 9.69
CA GLU A 30 -13.60 -6.53 9.75
C GLU A 30 -12.54 -6.40 8.65
N MET A 31 -12.10 -5.17 8.39
CA MET A 31 -10.69 -5.02 8.09
C MET A 31 -10.00 -4.82 9.42
N ALA A 32 -9.06 -5.70 9.77
CA ALA A 32 -8.01 -5.42 10.73
C ALA A 32 -7.11 -4.28 10.19
N ARG A 33 -7.71 -3.10 9.94
CA ARG A 33 -6.99 -1.87 9.71
C ARG A 33 -6.49 -1.47 11.08
N THR A 34 -5.24 -1.81 11.35
CA THR A 34 -4.47 -1.17 12.39
C THR A 34 -4.82 0.30 12.42
N SER A 35 -5.44 0.77 13.51
CA SER A 35 -5.73 2.19 13.73
C SER A 35 -4.45 3.01 13.93
N LEU A 36 -3.27 2.39 13.76
CA LEU A 36 -2.03 3.11 13.56
C LEU A 36 -2.11 3.83 12.22
N GLN A 37 -2.22 5.15 12.29
CA GLN A 37 -2.08 6.03 11.13
C GLN A 37 -0.65 5.87 10.59
N THR A 38 -0.50 4.99 9.62
CA THR A 38 0.72 4.82 8.82
C THR A 38 0.87 6.07 7.94
N ALA A 39 2.11 6.53 7.74
CA ALA A 39 2.36 7.66 6.86
C ALA A 39 1.87 7.32 5.44
N PRO A 40 1.20 8.24 4.71
CA PRO A 40 0.88 8.05 3.30
C PRO A 40 2.13 7.68 2.50
N ALA A 41 1.97 6.83 1.47
CA ALA A 41 3.10 6.31 0.69
C ALA A 41 3.98 7.43 0.08
N ASP A 42 3.37 8.57 -0.25
CA ASP A 42 4.08 9.75 -0.76
C ASP A 42 5.07 10.31 0.28
N LEU A 43 4.64 10.48 1.54
CA LEU A 43 5.52 10.93 2.63
C LEU A 43 6.65 9.93 2.91
N GLN A 44 6.38 8.63 2.77
CA GLN A 44 7.41 7.60 2.89
C GLN A 44 8.46 7.71 1.78
N LEU A 45 8.04 8.00 0.55
CA LEU A 45 8.94 8.17 -0.59
C LEU A 45 9.79 9.45 -0.47
N ILE A 46 9.21 10.55 0.00
CA ILE A 46 9.93 11.79 0.31
C ILE A 46 11.03 11.51 1.35
N CYS A 47 10.69 10.79 2.42
CA CYS A 47 11.64 10.39 3.44
C CYS A 47 12.76 9.49 2.90
N ALA A 48 12.43 8.52 2.04
CA ALA A 48 13.43 7.67 1.39
C ALA A 48 14.43 8.50 0.55
N ASN A 49 13.93 9.48 -0.21
CA ASN A 49 14.79 10.35 -1.01
C ASN A 49 15.70 11.25 -0.15
N ALA A 50 15.17 11.77 0.96
CA ALA A 50 15.97 12.57 1.90
C ALA A 50 17.07 11.73 2.55
N ALA A 51 16.76 10.50 2.98
CA ALA A 51 17.75 9.59 3.53
C ALA A 51 18.78 9.12 2.51
N ALA A 52 18.43 8.98 1.23
CA ALA A 52 19.38 8.69 0.16
C ALA A 52 20.48 9.77 0.10
N GLY A 53 20.07 11.04 0.17
CA GLY A 53 21.00 12.18 0.22
C GLY A 53 21.90 12.16 1.45
N THR A 54 21.34 11.93 2.64
CA THR A 54 22.13 11.84 3.89
C THR A 54 23.06 10.61 3.92
N ALA A 55 22.62 9.50 3.34
CA ALA A 55 23.37 8.26 3.31
C ALA A 55 24.40 8.20 2.17
N GLN A 56 24.34 9.12 1.20
CA GLN A 56 25.10 9.11 -0.05
C GLN A 56 24.95 7.79 -0.84
N VAL A 57 23.73 7.28 -0.89
CA VAL A 57 23.37 6.09 -1.68
C VAL A 57 22.32 6.47 -2.73
N ASP A 58 22.19 5.63 -3.75
CA ASP A 58 21.10 5.79 -4.72
C ASP A 58 19.74 5.60 -4.03
N SER A 59 18.75 6.43 -4.37
CA SER A 59 17.41 6.39 -3.76
C SER A 59 16.71 5.04 -3.96
N SER A 60 17.03 4.30 -5.03
CA SER A 60 16.55 2.92 -5.24
C SER A 60 17.09 1.90 -4.24
N LYS A 61 18.11 2.26 -3.46
CA LYS A 61 18.69 1.44 -2.38
C LYS A 61 18.14 1.83 -1.01
N VAL A 62 17.19 2.75 -0.95
CA VAL A 62 16.52 3.15 0.28
C VAL A 62 15.13 2.54 0.34
N LEU A 63 14.87 1.75 1.37
CA LEU A 63 13.60 1.08 1.57
C LEU A 63 12.94 1.56 2.87
N PRO A 64 11.68 2.01 2.83
CA PRO A 64 10.87 2.15 4.03
C PRO A 64 10.67 0.80 4.70
N THR A 65 11.02 0.72 5.97
CA THR A 65 10.92 -0.50 6.79
C THR A 65 9.74 -0.43 7.76
N SER A 66 9.42 0.76 8.25
CA SER A 66 8.28 1.02 9.11
C SER A 66 7.87 2.48 8.99
N SER A 67 6.62 2.80 9.28
CA SER A 67 6.22 4.18 9.54
C SER A 67 5.10 4.25 10.57
N ARG A 68 5.07 5.36 11.30
CA ARG A 68 4.06 5.64 12.33
C ARG A 68 3.78 7.13 12.41
N GLN A 69 2.56 7.48 12.74
CA GLN A 69 2.25 8.84 13.17
C GLN A 69 2.90 9.14 14.52
N LEU A 70 3.42 10.36 14.68
CA LEU A 70 3.92 10.88 15.96
C LEU A 70 2.91 11.81 16.61
N ASP A 71 2.27 12.67 15.80
CA ASP A 71 1.24 13.60 16.21
C ASP A 71 0.28 13.91 15.04
N ALA A 72 -0.70 14.80 15.24
CA ALA A 72 -1.71 15.13 14.24
C ALA A 72 -1.15 15.63 12.89
N ALA A 73 0.06 16.17 12.87
CA ALA A 73 0.69 16.79 11.71
C ALA A 73 2.04 16.16 11.33
N SER A 74 2.52 15.12 12.02
CA SER A 74 3.82 14.54 11.75
C SER A 74 3.89 13.01 11.84
N TYR A 75 4.81 12.46 11.06
CA TYR A 75 5.05 11.03 10.91
C TYR A 75 6.54 10.73 11.04
N SER A 76 6.86 9.59 11.61
CA SER A 76 8.18 8.98 11.64
C SER A 76 8.21 7.83 10.64
N VAL A 77 9.22 7.81 9.79
CA VAL A 77 9.46 6.79 8.78
C VAL A 77 10.84 6.20 9.04
N ASP A 78 10.88 4.93 9.39
CA ASP A 78 12.11 4.18 9.57
C ASP A 78 12.55 3.59 8.22
N LEU A 79 13.78 3.87 7.82
CA LEU A 79 14.33 3.58 6.50
C LEU A 79 15.58 2.72 6.62
N ASP A 80 15.80 1.84 5.66
CA ASP A 80 17.08 1.18 5.42
C ASP A 80 17.71 1.77 4.16
N ALA A 81 18.90 2.37 4.29
CA ALA A 81 19.65 2.91 3.16
C ALA A 81 20.94 2.11 2.99
N GLY A 82 20.88 1.06 2.17
CA GLY A 82 22.03 0.18 1.91
C GLY A 82 22.56 -0.53 3.16
N GLY A 83 21.68 -1.00 4.04
CA GLY A 83 22.02 -1.71 5.27
C GLY A 83 22.23 -0.83 6.50
N ARG A 84 22.09 0.50 6.36
CA ARG A 84 22.12 1.46 7.47
C ARG A 84 20.71 1.91 7.81
N LYS A 85 20.37 1.93 9.09
CA LYS A 85 19.06 2.37 9.56
C LYS A 85 19.01 3.87 9.76
N PHE A 86 17.89 4.47 9.38
CA PHE A 86 17.59 5.88 9.56
C PHE A 86 16.16 6.04 10.06
N ASN A 87 15.92 7.13 10.78
CA ASN A 87 14.59 7.61 11.10
C ASN A 87 14.42 9.00 10.47
N CYS A 88 13.36 9.15 9.68
CA CYS A 88 12.97 10.39 9.05
C CYS A 88 11.68 10.91 9.69
N ILE A 89 11.68 12.16 10.11
CA ILE A 89 10.49 12.86 10.61
C ILE A 89 9.99 13.78 9.50
N VAL A 90 8.75 13.59 9.09
CA VAL A 90 8.11 14.35 7.99
C VAL A 90 6.75 14.85 8.44
N ASP A 91 6.41 16.08 8.08
CA ASP A 91 5.08 16.61 8.35
C ASP A 91 4.04 16.22 7.27
N SER A 92 2.76 16.42 7.57
CA SER A 92 1.65 16.12 6.69
C SER A 92 1.65 16.90 5.37
N ASN A 93 2.47 17.95 5.25
CA ASN A 93 2.65 18.74 4.04
C ASN A 93 3.83 18.25 3.18
N GLY A 94 4.54 17.19 3.60
CA GLY A 94 5.70 16.68 2.88
C GLY A 94 7.02 17.37 3.20
N SER A 95 7.09 18.19 4.27
CA SER A 95 8.35 18.79 4.70
C SER A 95 9.10 17.85 5.64
N VAL A 96 10.33 17.49 5.26
CA VAL A 96 11.23 16.70 6.10
C VAL A 96 11.78 17.57 7.21
N LYS A 97 11.43 17.25 8.46
CA LYS A 97 11.91 17.93 9.66
C LYS A 97 13.29 17.45 10.08
N SER A 98 13.56 16.16 9.95
CA SER A 98 14.86 15.60 10.27
C SER A 98 15.06 14.24 9.60
N VAL A 99 16.32 13.91 9.35
CA VAL A 99 16.77 12.56 8.99
C VAL A 99 17.97 12.26 9.86
N GLN A 100 17.88 11.19 10.64
CA GLN A 100 18.92 10.82 11.60
C GLN A 100 19.21 9.33 11.48
N PRO A 101 20.47 8.89 11.66
CA PRO A 101 20.76 7.48 11.83
C PRO A 101 19.95 6.89 12.99
N ALA A 102 19.33 5.73 12.76
CA ALA A 102 18.69 4.94 13.80
C ALA A 102 19.69 3.90 14.29
N ALA A 103 19.86 3.80 15.62
CA ALA A 103 20.81 2.92 16.27
C ALA A 103 20.37 1.45 16.24
#